data_AF-A0A8S8Y3U1-F1
#
_entry.id   AF-A0A8S8Y3U1-F1
#
_cell.length_a   1.000
_cell.length_b   1.000
_cell.length_c   1.000
_cell.angle_alpha   90.00
_cell.angle_beta   90.00
_cell.angle_gamma   90.00
#
_symmetry.space_group_name_H-M   'P 1'
#
loop_
_entity.id
_entity.type
_entity.pdbx_description
1 polymer ?
#
loop_
_entity_poly.entity_id
_entity_poly.type
_entity_poly.pdbx_seq_one_letter_code
_entity_poly.pdbx_strand_id
1 'polypeptide(L)'
;MIIGDIHYRPVVLLLFLSVAFLGSTWFAYATPYALLALVFSAGFAVVLVGLTRLRANAIGLRLPDVAGVELPIAVAMAGMVLVHVAGRMTTGVLDEGTVHLAVLTLTLGLLAAMGLMGRNDLGLRIPSALEALLALMVIDRAVCVLIGGEVPLPLSTDPLSLPLSTGGLPLFGIELVLLGMVLLFDWVEGERLRRGLDDHRTALGRSGWMVGTVVLSLGPGAVLALAFGLRRSLGWTQPAVAMTVMLLAPLAVQALVAWVLSPADALLSPARVTGAFGVVSVAWVALVVARDHGLWLSASLWSVHGLLISAAVLSTSLMGLSLATLVVSATAWIAGILAQRKSWRIVGAVDLAVAWMVAAVALVAGIGATYVLVLLVASAALLFAVTTLTQANEAVLLDD
;
A
#
# COMPACT_ATOMS: atom_id res chain seq x y z
N MET A 1 -8.02 15.22 -42.66
CA MET A 1 -8.37 13.85 -43.06
C MET A 1 -8.58 13.06 -41.77
N ILE A 2 -9.84 12.77 -41.43
CA ILE A 2 -10.23 12.03 -40.22
C ILE A 2 -9.94 10.56 -40.49
N ILE A 3 -8.73 10.10 -40.16
CA ILE A 3 -8.43 8.67 -40.06
C ILE A 3 -8.75 8.32 -38.62
N GLY A 4 -9.94 7.78 -38.39
CA GLY A 4 -10.26 7.19 -37.09
C GLY A 4 -9.30 6.04 -36.82
N ASP A 5 -8.72 6.00 -35.62
CA ASP A 5 -7.83 4.93 -35.17
C ASP A 5 -8.48 3.56 -35.39
N ILE A 6 -8.06 2.85 -36.44
CA ILE A 6 -8.50 1.48 -36.71
C ILE A 6 -7.85 0.59 -35.65
N HIS A 7 -8.62 0.23 -34.63
CA HIS A 7 -8.21 -0.72 -33.62
C HIS A 7 -8.57 -2.14 -34.05
N TYR A 8 -7.61 -3.07 -33.94
CA TYR A 8 -7.94 -4.48 -34.08
C TYR A 8 -8.88 -4.87 -32.92
N ARG A 9 -10.05 -5.43 -33.22
CA ARG A 9 -10.95 -5.97 -32.19
C ARG A 9 -10.71 -7.47 -32.05
N PRO A 10 -9.92 -7.94 -31.07
CA PRO A 10 -9.58 -9.36 -30.92
C PRO A 10 -10.74 -10.18 -30.33
N VAL A 11 -11.98 -10.01 -30.81
CA VAL A 11 -13.19 -10.58 -30.18
C VAL A 11 -13.11 -12.10 -30.06
N VAL A 12 -12.69 -12.78 -31.13
CA VAL A 12 -12.56 -14.24 -31.15
C VAL A 12 -11.55 -14.72 -30.09
N LEU A 13 -10.40 -14.05 -29.99
CA LEU A 13 -9.41 -14.35 -28.97
C LEU A 13 -9.95 -14.15 -27.55
N LEU A 14 -10.61 -13.02 -27.31
CA LEU A 14 -11.18 -12.71 -25.99
C LEU A 14 -12.22 -13.75 -25.60
N LEU A 15 -13.01 -14.25 -26.54
CA LEU A 15 -13.96 -15.35 -26.32
C LEU A 15 -13.23 -16.67 -25.98
N PHE A 16 -12.19 -17.04 -26.74
CA PHE A 16 -11.39 -18.24 -26.44
C PHE A 16 -10.73 -18.17 -25.05
N LEU A 17 -10.10 -17.04 -24.71
CA LEU A 17 -9.52 -16.81 -23.39
C LEU A 17 -10.59 -16.91 -22.29
N SER A 18 -11.73 -16.24 -22.47
CA SER A 18 -12.80 -16.23 -21.46
C SER A 18 -13.36 -17.62 -21.19
N VAL A 19 -13.68 -18.38 -22.24
CA VAL A 19 -14.19 -19.75 -22.11
C VAL A 19 -13.15 -20.67 -21.46
N ALA A 20 -11.88 -20.57 -21.88
CA ALA A 20 -10.82 -21.39 -21.30
C ALA A 20 -10.58 -21.09 -19.81
N PHE A 21 -10.58 -19.81 -19.41
CA PHE A 21 -10.42 -19.44 -18.01
C PHE A 21 -11.64 -19.84 -17.18
N LEU A 22 -12.87 -19.67 -17.68
CA LEU A 22 -14.06 -20.13 -16.95
C LEU A 22 -14.05 -21.66 -16.75
N GLY A 23 -13.69 -22.42 -17.79
CA GLY A 23 -13.53 -23.87 -17.68
C GLY A 23 -12.43 -24.27 -16.69
N SER A 24 -11.27 -23.59 -16.75
CA SER A 24 -10.15 -23.85 -15.85
C SER A 24 -10.45 -23.43 -14.40
N THR A 25 -11.22 -22.37 -14.21
CA THR A 25 -11.70 -21.88 -12.91
C THR A 25 -12.61 -22.94 -12.27
N TRP A 26 -13.60 -23.43 -13.02
CA TRP A 26 -14.46 -24.51 -12.55
C TRP A 26 -13.65 -25.78 -12.24
N PHE A 27 -12.71 -26.15 -13.10
CA PHE A 27 -11.88 -27.34 -12.86
C PHE A 27 -10.97 -27.18 -11.64
N ALA A 28 -10.37 -26.00 -11.43
CA ALA A 28 -9.55 -25.70 -10.25
C ALA A 28 -10.39 -25.71 -8.96
N TYR A 29 -11.64 -25.25 -9.03
CA TYR A 29 -12.59 -25.33 -7.92
C TYR A 29 -13.02 -26.79 -7.65
N ALA A 30 -13.46 -27.51 -8.67
CA ALA A 30 -14.12 -28.81 -8.49
C ALA A 30 -13.16 -29.99 -8.24
N THR A 31 -11.84 -29.80 -8.36
CA THR A 31 -10.85 -30.90 -8.32
C THR A 31 -9.62 -30.56 -7.47
N PRO A 32 -8.85 -31.56 -6.99
CA PRO A 32 -7.59 -31.33 -6.28
C PRO A 32 -6.43 -30.87 -7.22
N TYR A 33 -6.68 -30.70 -8.52
CA TYR A 33 -5.66 -30.43 -9.53
C TYR A 33 -5.57 -28.93 -9.87
N ALA A 34 -5.82 -28.05 -8.89
CA ALA A 34 -5.81 -26.60 -9.08
C ALA A 34 -4.50 -26.06 -9.65
N LEU A 35 -3.35 -26.55 -9.18
CA LEU A 35 -2.04 -26.14 -9.71
C LEU A 35 -1.87 -26.51 -11.19
N LEU A 36 -2.34 -27.69 -11.60
CA LEU A 36 -2.29 -28.11 -13.00
C LEU A 36 -3.21 -27.24 -13.87
N ALA A 37 -4.39 -26.91 -13.37
CA ALA A 37 -5.32 -25.98 -14.03
C ALA A 37 -4.67 -24.61 -14.25
N LEU A 38 -3.95 -24.11 -13.24
CA LEU A 38 -3.23 -22.84 -13.28
C LEU A 38 -2.08 -22.87 -14.30
N VAL A 39 -1.25 -23.92 -14.28
CA VAL A 39 -0.13 -24.10 -15.23
C VAL A 39 -0.64 -24.24 -16.67
N PHE A 40 -1.71 -25.00 -16.89
CA PHE A 40 -2.36 -25.11 -18.19
C PHE A 40 -2.86 -23.75 -18.67
N SER A 41 -3.56 -23.02 -17.80
CA SER A 41 -4.07 -21.67 -18.08
C SER A 41 -2.93 -20.71 -18.43
N ALA A 42 -1.81 -20.79 -17.71
CA ALA A 42 -0.62 -19.98 -17.97
C ALA A 42 -0.05 -20.23 -19.37
N GLY A 43 0.21 -21.50 -19.71
CA GLY A 43 0.73 -21.86 -21.03
C GLY A 43 -0.22 -21.44 -22.16
N PHE A 44 -1.51 -21.70 -21.98
CA PHE A 44 -2.54 -21.32 -22.95
C PHE A 44 -2.63 -19.80 -23.15
N ALA A 45 -2.64 -19.03 -22.07
CA ALA A 45 -2.68 -17.58 -22.10
C ALA A 45 -1.48 -16.99 -22.83
N VAL A 46 -0.26 -17.46 -22.52
CA VAL A 46 0.98 -16.99 -23.14
C VAL A 46 0.98 -17.25 -24.64
N VAL A 47 0.61 -18.46 -25.08
CA VAL A 47 0.54 -18.82 -26.50
C VAL A 47 -0.48 -17.96 -27.24
N LEU A 48 -1.70 -17.86 -26.73
CA LEU A 48 -2.77 -17.12 -27.40
C LEU A 48 -2.49 -15.61 -27.49
N VAL A 49 -2.02 -15.02 -26.38
CA VAL A 49 -1.61 -13.61 -26.37
C VAL A 49 -0.44 -13.40 -27.33
N GLY A 50 0.58 -14.26 -27.28
CA GLY A 50 1.75 -14.19 -28.16
C GLY A 50 1.38 -14.22 -29.64
N LEU A 51 0.58 -15.21 -30.07
CA LEU A 51 0.11 -15.34 -31.45
C LEU A 51 -0.68 -14.12 -31.91
N THR A 52 -1.52 -13.57 -31.04
CA THR A 52 -2.32 -12.38 -31.37
C THR A 52 -1.43 -11.17 -31.57
N ARG A 53 -0.43 -10.97 -30.71
CA ARG A 53 0.52 -9.86 -30.87
C ARG A 53 1.36 -9.98 -32.13
N LEU A 54 1.85 -11.19 -32.43
CA LEU A 54 2.55 -11.44 -33.69
C LEU A 54 1.69 -11.07 -34.90
N ARG A 55 0.40 -11.46 -34.89
CA ARG A 55 -0.55 -11.11 -35.95
C ARG A 55 -0.84 -9.60 -36.02
N ALA A 56 -1.08 -8.95 -34.88
CA ALA A 56 -1.36 -7.52 -34.82
C ALA A 56 -0.18 -6.71 -35.36
N ASN A 57 1.04 -7.06 -34.95
CA ASN A 57 2.28 -6.45 -35.43
C ASN A 57 2.49 -6.66 -36.94
N ALA A 58 2.19 -7.86 -37.46
CA ALA A 58 2.28 -8.14 -38.90
C ALA A 58 1.33 -7.28 -39.75
N ILE A 59 0.20 -6.86 -39.19
CA ILE A 59 -0.81 -6.03 -39.87
C ILE A 59 -0.60 -4.53 -39.54
N GLY A 60 0.38 -4.20 -38.67
CA GLY A 60 0.65 -2.82 -38.25
C GLY A 60 -0.45 -2.19 -37.40
N LEU A 61 -1.36 -2.99 -36.83
CA LEU A 61 -2.48 -2.50 -36.01
C LEU A 61 -2.14 -2.55 -34.53
N ARG A 62 -2.61 -1.55 -33.79
CA ARG A 62 -2.52 -1.53 -32.33
C ARG A 62 -3.70 -2.30 -31.72
N LEU A 63 -3.39 -3.03 -30.65
CA LEU A 63 -4.40 -3.61 -29.79
C LEU A 63 -5.03 -2.51 -28.91
N PRO A 64 -6.33 -2.63 -28.56
CA PRO A 64 -6.95 -1.74 -27.59
C PRO A 64 -6.29 -1.92 -26.23
N ASP A 65 -6.14 -0.83 -25.48
CA ASP A 65 -5.49 -0.81 -24.17
C ASP A 65 -6.49 -0.44 -23.07
N VAL A 66 -6.31 -1.02 -21.88
CA VAL A 66 -7.02 -0.68 -20.65
C VAL A 66 -5.97 -0.30 -19.60
N ALA A 67 -6.04 0.93 -19.07
CA ALA A 67 -5.09 1.45 -18.09
C ALA A 67 -3.59 1.34 -18.50
N GLY A 68 -3.31 1.32 -19.81
CA GLY A 68 -1.95 1.21 -20.37
C GLY A 68 -1.45 -0.23 -20.57
N VAL A 69 -2.30 -1.24 -20.36
CA VAL A 69 -2.05 -2.65 -20.68
C VAL A 69 -2.95 -3.09 -21.84
N GLU A 70 -2.40 -3.84 -22.80
CA GLU A 70 -3.15 -4.34 -23.95
C GLU A 70 -4.31 -5.25 -23.50
N LEU A 71 -5.51 -5.07 -24.05
CA LEU A 71 -6.74 -5.72 -23.58
C LEU A 71 -6.64 -7.25 -23.52
N PRO A 72 -6.08 -7.97 -24.53
CA PRO A 72 -5.87 -9.42 -24.40
C PRO A 72 -4.98 -9.81 -23.21
N ILE A 73 -3.97 -9.01 -22.91
CA ILE A 73 -3.07 -9.21 -21.77
C ILE A 73 -3.84 -8.97 -20.48
N ALA A 74 -4.58 -7.86 -20.37
CA ALA A 74 -5.38 -7.55 -19.20
C ALA A 74 -6.41 -8.65 -18.88
N VAL A 75 -7.12 -9.15 -19.90
CA VAL A 75 -8.07 -10.27 -19.75
C VAL A 75 -7.37 -11.56 -19.36
N ALA A 76 -6.19 -11.85 -19.94
CA ALA A 76 -5.39 -13.00 -19.56
C ALA A 76 -4.92 -12.94 -18.11
N MET A 77 -4.41 -11.79 -17.68
CA MET A 77 -3.95 -11.58 -16.30
C MET A 77 -5.10 -11.70 -15.29
N ALA A 78 -6.26 -11.11 -15.59
CA ALA A 78 -7.44 -11.23 -14.74
C ALA A 78 -7.99 -12.67 -14.69
N GLY A 79 -8.01 -13.37 -15.83
CA GLY A 79 -8.40 -14.78 -15.90
C GLY A 79 -7.48 -15.70 -15.10
N MET A 80 -6.17 -15.44 -15.12
CA MET A 80 -5.19 -16.17 -14.30
C MET A 80 -5.46 -16.02 -12.79
N VAL A 81 -5.76 -14.80 -12.33
CA VAL A 81 -6.15 -14.55 -10.93
C VAL A 81 -7.42 -15.29 -10.58
N LEU A 82 -8.44 -15.28 -11.45
CA LEU A 82 -9.69 -16.00 -11.22
C LEU A 82 -9.49 -17.51 -11.05
N VAL A 83 -8.66 -18.12 -11.91
CA VAL A 83 -8.33 -19.56 -11.81
C VAL A 83 -7.60 -19.86 -10.50
N HIS A 84 -6.66 -19.00 -10.11
CA HIS A 84 -5.90 -19.16 -8.87
C HIS A 84 -6.82 -19.06 -7.63
N VAL A 85 -7.61 -18.00 -7.52
CA VAL A 85 -8.59 -17.80 -6.44
C VAL A 85 -9.52 -19.01 -6.31
N ALA A 86 -10.09 -19.48 -7.42
CA ALA A 86 -10.98 -20.65 -7.41
C ALA A 86 -10.30 -21.91 -6.90
N GLY A 87 -9.02 -22.12 -7.25
CA GLY A 87 -8.20 -23.19 -6.71
C GLY A 87 -7.98 -23.12 -5.19
N ARG A 88 -8.03 -21.94 -4.59
CA ARG A 88 -7.87 -21.73 -3.14
C ARG A 88 -9.19 -21.72 -2.36
N MET A 89 -10.34 -21.91 -3.00
CA MET A 89 -11.65 -21.86 -2.31
C MET A 89 -12.15 -23.20 -1.75
N THR A 90 -11.61 -24.35 -2.18
CA THR A 90 -12.28 -25.65 -1.99
C THR A 90 -11.29 -26.81 -2.15
N THR A 91 -11.64 -27.92 -2.82
CA THR A 91 -10.83 -29.15 -2.92
C THR A 91 -9.39 -28.97 -3.42
N GLY A 92 -9.08 -27.86 -4.10
CA GLY A 92 -7.71 -27.47 -4.49
C GLY A 92 -6.84 -26.87 -3.37
N VAL A 93 -7.37 -26.75 -2.16
CA VAL A 93 -6.67 -26.22 -0.97
C VAL A 93 -5.69 -27.22 -0.37
N LEU A 94 -5.78 -28.52 -0.70
CA LEU A 94 -5.07 -29.61 -0.03
C LEU A 94 -3.53 -29.60 -0.10
N ASP A 95 -2.92 -28.67 -0.83
CA ASP A 95 -1.47 -28.47 -0.86
C ASP A 95 -1.11 -27.12 -0.22
N GLU A 96 -0.39 -27.20 0.91
CA GLU A 96 0.05 -26.08 1.75
C GLU A 96 1.25 -25.31 1.14
N GLY A 97 1.78 -25.76 -0.01
CA GLY A 97 2.91 -25.11 -0.69
C GLY A 97 2.54 -23.78 -1.34
N THR A 98 3.49 -22.84 -1.44
CA THR A 98 3.34 -21.50 -2.07
C THR A 98 3.72 -21.47 -3.56
N VAL A 99 3.95 -22.64 -4.18
CA VAL A 99 4.31 -22.77 -5.60
C VAL A 99 3.25 -22.15 -6.52
N HIS A 100 1.96 -22.29 -6.17
CA HIS A 100 0.84 -21.70 -6.90
C HIS A 100 0.98 -20.18 -7.09
N LEU A 101 1.42 -19.47 -6.04
CA LEU A 101 1.66 -18.02 -6.07
C LEU A 101 2.85 -17.65 -6.96
N ALA A 102 3.91 -18.47 -6.98
CA ALA A 102 5.05 -18.23 -7.85
C ALA A 102 4.67 -18.44 -9.32
N VAL A 103 3.91 -19.50 -9.64
CA VAL A 103 3.38 -19.73 -10.99
C VAL A 103 2.51 -18.56 -11.44
N LEU A 104 1.60 -18.09 -10.58
CA LEU A 104 0.77 -16.92 -10.87
C LEU A 104 1.66 -15.68 -11.14
N THR A 105 2.56 -15.35 -10.21
CA THR A 105 3.43 -14.16 -10.29
C THR A 105 4.28 -14.17 -11.55
N LEU A 106 4.93 -15.30 -11.87
CA LEU A 106 5.76 -15.44 -13.08
C LEU A 106 4.92 -15.31 -14.34
N THR A 107 3.72 -15.90 -14.37
CA THR A 107 2.83 -15.81 -15.53
C THR A 107 2.35 -14.37 -15.75
N LEU A 108 1.88 -13.70 -14.70
CA LEU A 108 1.46 -12.30 -14.78
C LEU A 108 2.64 -11.40 -15.20
N GLY A 109 3.83 -11.64 -14.66
CA GLY A 109 5.06 -10.94 -15.04
C GLY A 109 5.44 -11.15 -16.51
N LEU A 110 5.33 -12.37 -17.02
CA LEU A 110 5.57 -12.70 -18.43
C LEU A 110 4.54 -12.02 -19.36
N LEU A 111 3.26 -12.07 -18.99
CA LEU A 111 2.19 -11.38 -19.71
C LEU A 111 2.42 -9.86 -19.75
N ALA A 112 2.79 -9.26 -18.61
CA ALA A 112 3.15 -7.84 -18.53
C ALA A 112 4.37 -7.51 -19.39
N ALA A 113 5.43 -8.32 -19.34
CA ALA A 113 6.63 -8.15 -20.17
C ALA A 113 6.30 -8.21 -21.67
N MET A 114 5.44 -9.14 -22.10
CA MET A 114 4.98 -9.20 -23.48
C MET A 114 4.31 -7.89 -23.92
N GLY A 115 3.50 -7.26 -23.06
CA GLY A 115 2.84 -5.98 -23.36
C GLY A 115 3.79 -4.80 -23.57
N LEU A 116 5.04 -4.92 -23.10
CA LEU A 116 6.08 -3.90 -23.26
C LEU A 116 6.95 -4.13 -24.50
N MET A 117 7.04 -5.35 -25.01
CA MET A 117 7.91 -5.69 -26.15
C MET A 117 7.49 -4.96 -27.42
N GLY A 118 8.44 -4.26 -28.05
CA GLY A 118 8.23 -3.55 -29.33
C GLY A 118 7.47 -2.22 -29.21
N ARG A 119 7.31 -1.69 -27.99
CA ARG A 119 6.67 -0.39 -27.74
C ARG A 119 7.69 0.74 -27.69
N ASN A 120 7.32 1.90 -28.24
CA ASN A 120 8.17 3.10 -28.27
C ASN A 120 7.93 4.05 -27.08
N ASP A 121 6.80 3.88 -26.37
CA ASP A 121 6.32 4.69 -25.26
C ASP A 121 6.58 4.03 -23.89
N LEU A 122 7.76 3.39 -23.74
CA LEU A 122 8.13 2.60 -22.55
C LEU A 122 8.05 3.40 -21.24
N GLY A 123 8.37 4.70 -21.26
CA GLY A 123 8.32 5.55 -20.07
C GLY A 123 6.92 5.74 -19.47
N LEU A 124 5.85 5.50 -20.23
CA LEU A 124 4.47 5.51 -19.73
C LEU A 124 3.94 4.11 -19.46
N ARG A 125 4.33 3.14 -20.31
CA ARG A 125 3.81 1.77 -20.26
C ARG A 125 4.41 0.92 -19.17
N ILE A 126 5.71 1.08 -18.87
CA ILE A 126 6.37 0.29 -17.83
C ILE A 126 5.64 0.48 -16.48
N PRO A 127 5.41 1.72 -15.98
CA PRO A 127 4.65 1.90 -14.73
C PRO A 127 3.24 1.30 -14.79
N SER A 128 2.52 1.42 -15.92
CA SER A 128 1.17 0.85 -16.07
C SER A 128 1.18 -0.67 -15.97
N ALA A 129 2.12 -1.33 -16.65
CA ALA A 129 2.25 -2.79 -16.63
C ALA A 129 2.62 -3.29 -15.22
N LEU A 130 3.53 -2.58 -14.55
CA LEU A 130 3.92 -2.87 -13.17
C LEU A 130 2.76 -2.69 -12.19
N GLU A 131 1.99 -1.59 -12.32
CA GLU A 131 0.82 -1.33 -11.47
C GLU A 131 -0.27 -2.37 -11.68
N ALA A 132 -0.54 -2.77 -12.93
CA ALA A 132 -1.52 -3.83 -13.22
C ALA A 132 -1.10 -5.18 -12.62
N LEU A 133 0.19 -5.53 -12.77
CA LEU A 133 0.77 -6.72 -12.15
C LEU A 133 0.61 -6.69 -10.63
N LEU A 134 1.04 -5.59 -9.99
CA LEU A 134 0.95 -5.41 -8.54
C LEU A 134 -0.50 -5.46 -8.06
N ALA A 135 -1.40 -4.71 -8.71
CA ALA A 135 -2.81 -4.64 -8.33
C ALA A 135 -3.48 -6.01 -8.40
N LEU A 136 -3.23 -6.80 -9.45
CA LEU A 136 -3.80 -8.13 -9.57
C LEU A 136 -3.24 -9.11 -8.53
N MET A 137 -1.94 -9.02 -8.21
CA MET A 137 -1.37 -9.80 -7.10
C MET A 137 -1.98 -9.41 -5.74
N VAL A 138 -2.21 -8.12 -5.50
CA VAL A 138 -2.88 -7.62 -4.27
C VAL A 138 -4.32 -8.12 -4.21
N ILE A 139 -5.07 -8.02 -5.31
CA ILE A 139 -6.46 -8.49 -5.39
C ILE A 139 -6.53 -9.99 -5.14
N ASP A 140 -5.66 -10.77 -5.80
CA ASP A 140 -5.56 -12.21 -5.59
C ASP A 140 -5.34 -12.55 -4.11
N ARG A 141 -4.33 -11.93 -3.49
CA ARG A 141 -4.00 -12.16 -2.09
C ARG A 141 -5.15 -11.76 -1.16
N ALA A 142 -5.73 -10.59 -1.36
CA ALA A 142 -6.82 -10.08 -0.53
C ALA A 142 -8.05 -10.99 -0.62
N VAL A 143 -8.45 -11.39 -1.83
CA VAL A 143 -9.60 -12.28 -2.02
C VAL A 143 -9.34 -13.65 -1.41
N CYS A 144 -8.16 -14.25 -1.64
CA CYS A 144 -7.81 -15.53 -1.04
C CYS A 144 -7.83 -15.49 0.49
N VAL A 145 -7.30 -14.42 1.12
CA VAL A 145 -7.37 -14.26 2.58
C VAL A 145 -8.83 -14.13 3.06
N LEU A 146 -9.65 -13.34 2.38
CA LEU A 146 -11.04 -13.08 2.78
C LEU A 146 -11.94 -14.32 2.69
N ILE A 147 -11.71 -15.19 1.71
CA ILE A 147 -12.48 -16.43 1.53
C ILE A 147 -11.92 -17.60 2.37
N GLY A 148 -10.88 -17.36 3.16
CA GLY A 148 -10.22 -18.39 3.97
C GLY A 148 -9.37 -19.38 3.15
N GLY A 149 -8.96 -18.98 1.94
CA GLY A 149 -8.02 -19.76 1.14
C GLY A 149 -6.63 -19.78 1.77
N GLU A 150 -5.96 -20.91 1.66
CA GLU A 150 -4.61 -21.08 2.19
C GLU A 150 -3.61 -20.27 1.35
N VAL A 151 -3.36 -19.04 1.75
CA VAL A 151 -2.29 -18.19 1.22
C VAL A 151 -1.51 -17.60 2.39
N PRO A 152 -0.21 -17.33 2.23
CA PRO A 152 0.58 -16.70 3.28
C PRO A 152 -0.05 -15.36 3.70
N LEU A 153 -0.26 -15.21 5.00
CA LEU A 153 -0.86 -14.02 5.56
C LEU A 153 0.11 -12.83 5.44
N PRO A 154 -0.35 -11.67 4.97
CA PRO A 154 0.48 -10.46 4.94
C PRO A 154 1.07 -10.15 6.31
N LEU A 155 2.33 -9.70 6.33
CA LEU A 155 3.04 -9.20 7.52
C LEU A 155 3.30 -10.21 8.65
N SER A 156 2.90 -11.48 8.52
CA SER A 156 3.05 -12.50 9.57
C SER A 156 3.65 -13.82 9.06
N THR A 157 3.99 -13.90 7.78
CA THR A 157 4.58 -15.09 7.18
C THR A 157 6.08 -15.17 7.47
N ASP A 158 6.53 -16.27 8.09
CA ASP A 158 7.94 -16.63 8.15
C ASP A 158 8.32 -17.58 7.00
N PRO A 159 9.04 -17.11 5.95
CA PRO A 159 9.43 -17.96 4.83
C PRO A 159 10.46 -19.04 5.22
N LEU A 160 11.19 -18.88 6.33
CA LEU A 160 12.19 -19.84 6.81
C LEU A 160 11.56 -21.00 7.59
N SER A 161 10.33 -20.83 8.05
CA SER A 161 9.54 -21.89 8.71
C SER A 161 8.96 -22.92 7.73
N LEU A 162 8.94 -22.60 6.43
CA LEU A 162 8.35 -23.43 5.38
C LEU A 162 9.40 -24.33 4.70
N PRO A 163 8.99 -25.48 4.13
CA PRO A 163 9.89 -26.27 3.29
C PRO A 163 10.47 -25.43 2.16
N LEU A 164 11.78 -25.53 1.93
CA LEU A 164 12.47 -24.63 1.00
C LEU A 164 11.91 -24.74 -0.43
N SER A 165 11.71 -25.95 -0.97
CA SER A 165 11.31 -26.16 -2.36
C SER A 165 9.88 -25.74 -2.66
N THR A 166 8.94 -26.00 -1.74
CA THR A 166 7.51 -25.77 -1.94
C THR A 166 7.00 -24.51 -1.27
N GLY A 167 7.76 -23.91 -0.35
CA GLY A 167 7.36 -22.77 0.47
C GLY A 167 8.33 -21.58 0.39
N GLY A 168 9.51 -21.72 1.00
CA GLY A 168 10.47 -20.62 1.15
C GLY A 168 11.01 -20.08 -0.18
N LEU A 169 11.47 -20.94 -1.09
CA LEU A 169 12.04 -20.56 -2.38
C LEU A 169 11.02 -19.85 -3.28
N PRO A 170 9.78 -20.33 -3.45
CA PRO A 170 8.75 -19.58 -4.16
C PRO A 170 8.51 -18.18 -3.58
N LEU A 171 8.46 -18.04 -2.24
CA LEU A 171 8.27 -16.74 -1.59
C LEU A 171 9.43 -15.78 -1.82
N PHE A 172 10.68 -16.24 -1.69
CA PHE A 172 11.85 -15.43 -2.02
C PHE A 172 11.90 -15.06 -3.50
N GLY A 173 11.44 -15.94 -4.39
CA GLY A 173 11.30 -15.64 -5.81
C GLY A 173 10.29 -14.52 -6.09
N ILE A 174 9.15 -14.55 -5.42
CA ILE A 174 8.13 -13.48 -5.51
C ILE A 174 8.70 -12.16 -4.95
N GLU A 175 9.40 -12.20 -3.82
CA GLU A 175 10.04 -11.01 -3.23
C GLU A 175 11.10 -10.42 -4.18
N LEU A 176 11.89 -11.26 -4.86
CA LEU A 176 12.86 -10.82 -5.87
C LEU A 176 12.17 -10.14 -7.06
N VAL A 177 11.03 -10.68 -7.52
CA VAL A 177 10.22 -10.04 -8.56
C VAL A 177 9.71 -8.68 -8.08
N LEU A 178 9.15 -8.60 -6.87
CA LEU A 178 8.70 -7.34 -6.28
C LEU A 178 9.83 -6.31 -6.16
N LEU A 179 11.02 -6.72 -5.73
CA LEU A 179 12.20 -5.86 -5.69
C LEU A 179 12.55 -5.32 -7.09
N GLY A 180 12.56 -6.18 -8.11
CA GLY A 180 12.77 -5.77 -9.50
C GLY A 180 11.72 -4.78 -9.98
N MET A 181 10.45 -5.01 -9.63
CA MET A 181 9.34 -4.10 -9.94
C MET A 181 9.53 -2.73 -9.27
N VAL A 182 9.89 -2.68 -7.98
CA VAL A 182 10.15 -1.45 -7.22
C VAL A 182 11.30 -0.65 -7.81
N LEU A 183 12.41 -1.31 -8.14
CA LEU A 183 13.56 -0.68 -8.78
C LEU A 183 13.20 -0.11 -10.15
N LEU A 184 12.47 -0.87 -10.97
CA LEU A 184 12.08 -0.45 -12.31
C LEU A 184 11.08 0.72 -12.27
N PHE A 185 10.09 0.66 -11.37
CA PHE A 185 9.12 1.73 -11.18
C PHE A 185 9.79 3.03 -10.77
N ASP A 186 10.66 2.98 -9.75
CA ASP A 186 11.40 4.15 -9.28
C ASP A 186 12.35 4.71 -10.35
N TRP A 187 13.01 3.84 -11.12
CA TRP A 187 13.88 4.28 -12.21
C TRP A 187 13.12 5.08 -13.26
N VAL A 188 11.96 4.58 -13.72
CA VAL A 188 11.12 5.31 -14.68
C VAL A 188 10.66 6.65 -14.10
N GLU A 189 10.17 6.67 -12.86
CA GLU A 189 9.77 7.89 -12.18
C GLU A 189 10.92 8.91 -12.06
N GLY A 190 12.14 8.44 -11.83
CA GLY A 190 13.32 9.29 -11.80
C GLY A 190 13.73 9.84 -13.15
N GLU A 191 13.61 9.05 -14.20
CA GLU A 191 13.89 9.51 -15.54
C GLU A 191 12.91 10.60 -15.98
N ARG A 192 11.62 10.44 -15.62
CA ARG A 192 10.58 11.44 -15.91
C ARG A 192 10.86 12.75 -15.18
N LEU A 193 11.19 12.68 -13.88
CA LEU A 193 11.56 13.86 -13.10
C LEU A 193 12.81 14.55 -13.67
N ARG A 194 13.85 13.78 -14.01
CA ARG A 194 15.11 14.31 -14.57
C ARG A 194 14.90 15.02 -15.90
N ARG A 195 13.96 14.56 -16.72
CA ARG A 195 13.61 15.14 -18.01
C ARG A 195 12.58 16.27 -17.92
N GLY A 196 12.10 16.61 -16.71
CA GLY A 196 11.08 17.64 -16.52
C GLY A 196 9.74 17.29 -17.17
N LEU A 197 9.40 16.00 -17.24
CA LEU A 197 8.10 15.56 -17.77
C LEU A 197 7.01 15.74 -16.71
N ASP A 198 5.77 15.96 -17.16
CA ASP A 198 4.62 16.16 -16.26
C ASP A 198 4.35 14.93 -15.37
N ASP A 199 3.79 15.17 -14.19
CA ASP A 199 3.32 14.07 -13.35
C ASP A 199 2.10 13.37 -13.98
N HIS A 200 2.18 12.04 -14.11
CA HIS A 200 1.12 11.21 -14.69
C HIS A 200 0.40 10.34 -13.66
N ARG A 201 1.04 9.99 -12.54
CA ARG A 201 0.47 9.04 -11.54
C ARG A 201 -0.20 9.72 -10.38
N THR A 202 0.11 10.99 -10.14
CA THR A 202 -0.36 11.78 -8.99
C THR A 202 0.05 11.15 -7.66
N ALA A 203 -0.28 11.81 -6.55
CA ALA A 203 -0.02 11.28 -5.22
C ALA A 203 -0.77 9.95 -4.96
N LEU A 204 -1.97 9.78 -5.51
CA LEU A 204 -2.79 8.59 -5.29
C LEU A 204 -2.15 7.34 -5.91
N GLY A 205 -1.67 7.43 -7.15
CA GLY A 205 -1.03 6.30 -7.84
C GLY A 205 0.24 5.82 -7.11
N ARG A 206 1.10 6.77 -6.70
CA ARG A 206 2.30 6.45 -5.90
C ARG A 206 1.98 5.87 -4.53
N SER A 207 0.92 6.36 -3.89
CA SER A 207 0.45 5.84 -2.61
C SER A 207 -0.09 4.41 -2.75
N GLY A 208 -0.92 4.16 -3.77
CA GLY A 208 -1.42 2.81 -4.09
C GLY A 208 -0.29 1.82 -4.41
N TRP A 209 0.74 2.26 -5.14
CA TRP A 209 1.95 1.47 -5.41
C TRP A 209 2.65 1.02 -4.10
N MET A 210 2.84 1.94 -3.16
CA MET A 210 3.46 1.62 -1.87
C MET A 210 2.58 0.68 -1.04
N VAL A 211 1.27 0.95 -0.95
CA VAL A 211 0.32 0.07 -0.24
C VAL A 211 0.39 -1.34 -0.79
N GLY A 212 0.27 -1.50 -2.12
CA GLY A 212 0.31 -2.82 -2.76
C GLY A 212 1.62 -3.55 -2.52
N THR A 213 2.75 -2.84 -2.56
CA THR A 213 4.07 -3.42 -2.30
C THR A 213 4.20 -3.88 -0.84
N VAL A 214 3.74 -3.07 0.12
CA VAL A 214 3.80 -3.39 1.55
C VAL A 214 2.94 -4.61 1.89
N VAL A 215 1.76 -4.74 1.29
CA VAL A 215 0.85 -5.88 1.52
C VAL A 215 1.44 -7.20 1.01
N LEU A 216 2.21 -7.18 -0.08
CA LEU A 216 2.73 -8.40 -0.71
C LEU A 216 4.15 -8.78 -0.26
N SER A 217 4.94 -7.83 0.20
CA SER A 217 6.36 -8.03 0.47
C SER A 217 6.61 -8.77 1.78
N LEU A 218 7.71 -9.54 1.80
CA LEU A 218 8.30 -10.12 3.00
C LEU A 218 9.09 -9.09 3.85
N GLY A 219 9.14 -7.82 3.42
CA GLY A 219 9.82 -6.73 4.13
C GLY A 219 10.82 -5.96 3.26
N PRO A 220 11.82 -6.59 2.62
CA PRO A 220 12.84 -5.88 1.83
C PRO A 220 12.26 -4.98 0.72
N GLY A 221 11.32 -5.48 -0.06
CA GLY A 221 10.61 -4.76 -1.10
C GLY A 221 9.77 -3.61 -0.54
N ALA A 222 9.09 -3.83 0.59
CA ALA A 222 8.36 -2.79 1.31
C ALA A 222 9.29 -1.65 1.75
N VAL A 223 10.40 -1.97 2.43
CA VAL A 223 11.38 -0.97 2.89
C VAL A 223 11.91 -0.16 1.73
N LEU A 224 12.28 -0.82 0.63
CA LEU A 224 12.81 -0.14 -0.55
C LEU A 224 11.75 0.77 -1.22
N ALA A 225 10.51 0.28 -1.35
CA ALA A 225 9.41 1.04 -1.92
C ALA A 225 9.07 2.28 -1.09
N LEU A 226 9.11 2.17 0.24
CA LEU A 226 8.89 3.30 1.14
C LEU A 226 10.05 4.31 1.09
N ALA A 227 11.29 3.85 1.02
CA ALA A 227 12.46 4.73 0.86
C ALA A 227 12.41 5.51 -0.46
N PHE A 228 12.08 4.84 -1.56
CA PHE A 228 11.86 5.49 -2.85
C PHE A 228 10.63 6.40 -2.83
N GLY A 229 9.53 5.98 -2.21
CA GLY A 229 8.34 6.78 -2.02
C GLY A 229 8.64 8.11 -1.35
N LEU A 230 9.45 8.11 -0.29
CA LEU A 230 9.87 9.32 0.42
C LEU A 230 10.75 10.22 -0.46
N ARG A 231 11.71 9.63 -1.19
CA ARG A 231 12.54 10.40 -2.12
C ARG A 231 11.70 11.03 -3.24
N ARG A 232 10.73 10.28 -3.78
CA ARG A 232 9.84 10.73 -4.85
C ARG A 232 8.81 11.74 -4.35
N SER A 233 8.35 11.64 -3.10
CA SER A 233 7.46 12.65 -2.53
C SER A 233 8.16 14.00 -2.46
N LEU A 234 9.45 14.04 -2.12
CA LEU A 234 10.23 15.27 -2.13
C LEU A 234 10.45 15.78 -3.56
N GLY A 235 10.85 14.90 -4.49
CA GLY A 235 11.10 15.28 -5.89
C GLY A 235 9.87 15.83 -6.62
N TRP A 236 8.70 15.25 -6.40
CA TRP A 236 7.44 15.68 -7.00
C TRP A 236 6.63 16.66 -6.12
N THR A 237 7.15 17.05 -4.96
CA THR A 237 6.45 17.90 -3.96
C THR A 237 5.06 17.37 -3.60
N GLN A 238 4.98 16.11 -3.17
CA GLN A 238 3.72 15.42 -2.86
C GLN A 238 3.61 15.01 -1.38
N PRO A 239 3.07 15.89 -0.51
CA PRO A 239 2.91 15.62 0.92
C PRO A 239 2.13 14.34 1.24
N ALA A 240 1.07 14.03 0.47
CA ALA A 240 0.27 12.83 0.69
C ALA A 240 1.06 11.52 0.50
N VAL A 241 2.08 11.51 -0.37
CA VAL A 241 2.97 10.36 -0.55
C VAL A 241 3.85 10.19 0.69
N ALA A 242 4.41 11.27 1.24
CA ALA A 242 5.19 11.21 2.48
C ALA A 242 4.36 10.75 3.69
N MET A 243 3.11 11.23 3.80
CA MET A 243 2.16 10.73 4.80
C MET A 243 1.95 9.22 4.66
N THR A 244 1.70 8.75 3.43
CA THR A 244 1.52 7.31 3.16
C THR A 244 2.76 6.52 3.56
N VAL A 245 3.97 7.04 3.29
CA VAL A 245 5.22 6.42 3.76
C VAL A 245 5.23 6.27 5.28
N MET A 246 4.91 7.33 6.03
CA MET A 246 4.90 7.29 7.49
C MET A 246 3.87 6.31 8.04
N LEU A 247 2.67 6.27 7.45
CA LEU A 247 1.61 5.35 7.88
C LEU A 247 1.94 3.87 7.60
N LEU A 248 2.66 3.59 6.51
CA LEU A 248 3.01 2.22 6.12
C LEU A 248 4.33 1.72 6.72
N ALA A 249 5.21 2.61 7.17
CA ALA A 249 6.52 2.23 7.72
C ALA A 249 6.46 1.23 8.88
N PRO A 250 5.52 1.33 9.85
CA PRO A 250 5.37 0.30 10.88
C PRO A 250 5.08 -1.09 10.30
N LEU A 251 4.26 -1.18 9.25
CA LEU A 251 3.89 -2.46 8.63
C LEU A 251 5.10 -3.11 7.95
N ALA A 252 5.94 -2.32 7.26
CA ALA A 252 7.17 -2.84 6.66
C ALA A 252 8.14 -3.41 7.72
N VAL A 253 8.21 -2.78 8.91
CA VAL A 253 8.97 -3.32 10.04
C VAL A 253 8.33 -4.62 10.55
N GLN A 254 7.01 -4.69 10.68
CA GLN A 254 6.33 -5.91 11.11
C GLN A 254 6.56 -7.09 10.14
N ALA A 255 6.58 -6.83 8.83
CA ALA A 255 6.93 -7.84 7.84
C ALA A 255 8.35 -8.43 8.07
N LEU A 256 9.32 -7.60 8.50
CA LEU A 256 10.66 -8.07 8.86
C LEU A 256 10.70 -8.78 10.22
N VAL A 257 9.90 -8.32 11.19
CA VAL A 257 9.77 -8.96 12.52
C VAL A 257 9.19 -10.36 12.42
N ALA A 258 8.31 -10.61 11.46
CA ALA A 258 7.76 -11.94 11.21
C ALA A 258 8.83 -13.02 10.95
N TRP A 259 10.06 -12.65 10.57
CA TRP A 259 11.14 -13.60 10.33
C TRP A 259 12.52 -13.06 10.74
N VAL A 260 13.16 -12.19 9.94
CA VAL A 260 14.55 -11.71 10.18
C VAL A 260 14.72 -11.10 11.57
N LEU A 261 13.75 -10.31 12.00
CA LEU A 261 13.79 -9.57 13.26
C LEU A 261 12.95 -10.25 14.36
N SER A 262 12.59 -11.52 14.19
CA SER A 262 11.82 -12.28 15.18
C SER A 262 12.45 -12.32 16.58
N PRO A 263 13.79 -12.36 16.75
CA PRO A 263 14.38 -12.29 18.10
C PRO A 263 14.12 -10.95 18.82
N ALA A 264 13.75 -9.91 18.06
CA ALA A 264 13.46 -8.58 18.57
C ALA A 264 11.95 -8.27 18.63
N ASP A 265 11.05 -9.23 18.38
CA ASP A 265 9.59 -9.03 18.38
C ASP A 265 9.08 -8.36 19.66
N ALA A 266 9.59 -8.81 20.82
CA ALA A 266 9.24 -8.22 22.09
C ALA A 266 9.60 -6.73 22.19
N LEU A 267 10.66 -6.25 21.52
CA LEU A 267 11.04 -4.83 21.46
C LEU A 267 10.30 -4.09 20.34
N LEU A 268 10.12 -4.75 19.20
CA LEU A 268 9.58 -4.22 17.95
C LEU A 268 8.10 -4.57 17.76
N SER A 269 7.36 -4.70 18.87
CA SER A 269 5.94 -5.05 18.81
C SER A 269 5.14 -4.00 18.01
N PRO A 270 4.02 -4.39 17.38
CA PRO A 270 3.24 -3.50 16.52
C PRO A 270 2.90 -2.15 17.17
N ALA A 271 2.51 -2.16 18.44
CA ALA A 271 2.16 -0.96 19.19
C ALA A 271 3.37 -0.03 19.39
N ARG A 272 4.55 -0.57 19.73
CA ARG A 272 5.75 0.23 20.00
C ARG A 272 6.34 0.81 18.73
N VAL A 273 6.40 0.03 17.65
CA VAL A 273 6.89 0.52 16.36
C VAL A 273 5.97 1.61 15.83
N THR A 274 4.66 1.38 15.83
CA THR A 274 3.67 2.39 15.40
C THR A 274 3.80 3.66 16.25
N GLY A 275 3.93 3.52 17.58
CA GLY A 275 4.13 4.64 18.50
C GLY A 275 5.42 5.42 18.22
N ALA A 276 6.52 4.72 17.94
CA ALA A 276 7.80 5.35 17.60
C ALA A 276 7.69 6.18 16.31
N PHE A 277 7.07 5.65 15.26
CA PHE A 277 6.79 6.43 14.04
C PHE A 277 5.82 7.59 14.29
N GLY A 278 4.87 7.45 15.22
CA GLY A 278 4.00 8.54 15.65
C GLY A 278 4.78 9.68 16.30
N VAL A 279 5.75 9.37 17.17
CA VAL A 279 6.67 10.36 17.77
C VAL A 279 7.54 11.02 16.69
N VAL A 280 8.06 10.25 15.73
CA VAL A 280 8.79 10.80 14.57
C VAL A 280 7.89 11.77 13.78
N SER A 281 6.60 11.46 13.64
CA SER A 281 5.64 12.35 12.97
C SER A 281 5.39 13.64 13.75
N VAL A 282 5.40 13.62 15.09
CA VAL A 282 5.34 14.84 15.91
C VAL A 282 6.57 15.71 15.67
N ALA A 283 7.77 15.10 15.64
CA ALA A 283 8.99 15.82 15.29
C ALA A 283 8.95 16.39 13.86
N TRP A 284 8.32 15.66 12.92
CA TRP A 284 8.10 16.14 11.56
C TRP A 284 7.18 17.36 11.52
N VAL A 285 6.07 17.38 12.27
CA VAL A 285 5.21 18.56 12.42
C VAL A 285 6.02 19.75 12.94
N ALA A 286 6.80 19.55 14.01
CA ALA A 286 7.62 20.61 14.59
C ALA A 286 8.62 21.19 13.57
N LEU A 287 9.26 20.33 12.77
CA LEU A 287 10.16 20.75 11.70
C LEU A 287 9.43 21.53 10.60
N VAL A 288 8.23 21.09 10.21
CA VAL A 288 7.42 21.76 9.17
C VAL A 288 7.02 23.16 9.63
N VAL A 289 6.57 23.30 10.88
CA VAL A 289 6.21 24.60 11.47
C VAL A 289 7.44 25.50 11.58
N ALA A 290 8.57 24.98 12.09
CA ALA A 290 9.80 25.76 12.25
C ALA A 290 10.44 26.22 10.92
N ARG A 291 10.05 25.62 9.80
CA ARG A 291 10.55 25.95 8.46
C ARG A 291 9.51 26.68 7.60
N ASP A 292 8.34 27.00 8.13
CA ASP A 292 7.22 27.60 7.39
C ASP A 292 6.79 26.81 6.14
N HIS A 293 6.95 25.49 6.17
CA HIS A 293 6.65 24.59 5.05
C HIS A 293 5.19 24.14 5.04
N GLY A 294 4.25 25.10 5.03
CA GLY A 294 2.81 24.85 5.22
C GLY A 294 2.17 23.80 4.31
N LEU A 295 2.72 23.54 3.12
CA LEU A 295 2.32 22.46 2.21
C LEU A 295 2.35 21.07 2.88
N TRP A 296 3.30 20.83 3.78
CA TRP A 296 3.54 19.53 4.42
C TRP A 296 2.83 19.37 5.76
N LEU A 297 2.22 20.44 6.26
CA LEU A 297 1.63 20.47 7.60
C LEU A 297 0.49 19.46 7.73
N SER A 298 -0.41 19.43 6.75
CA SER A 298 -1.55 18.51 6.77
C SER A 298 -1.11 17.05 6.77
N ALA A 299 -0.14 16.70 5.91
CA ALA A 299 0.40 15.35 5.81
C ALA A 299 1.08 14.88 7.12
N SER A 300 1.87 15.75 7.73
CA SER A 300 2.54 15.44 9.00
C SER A 300 1.55 15.30 10.16
N LEU A 301 0.55 16.19 10.26
CA LEU A 301 -0.49 16.10 11.28
C LEU A 301 -1.36 14.85 11.15
N TRP A 302 -1.80 14.49 9.93
CA TRP A 302 -2.53 13.24 9.73
C TRP A 302 -1.68 12.00 10.04
N SER A 303 -0.36 12.05 9.82
CA SER A 303 0.55 10.98 10.22
C SER A 303 0.58 10.82 11.75
N VAL A 304 0.62 11.93 12.50
CA VAL A 304 0.53 11.92 13.98
C VAL A 304 -0.77 11.27 14.45
N HIS A 305 -1.92 11.66 13.88
CA HIS A 305 -3.22 11.06 14.21
C HIS A 305 -3.22 9.56 13.92
N GLY A 306 -2.89 9.18 12.69
CA GLY A 306 -2.94 7.80 12.23
C GLY A 306 -1.99 6.87 13.00
N LEU A 307 -0.85 7.38 13.47
CA LEU A 307 0.13 6.55 14.16
C LEU A 307 -0.08 6.52 15.68
N LEU A 308 -0.23 7.66 16.35
CA LEU A 308 -0.35 7.66 17.81
C LEU A 308 -1.67 7.03 18.30
N ILE A 309 -2.78 7.29 17.62
CA ILE A 309 -4.08 6.71 17.97
C ILE A 309 -4.05 5.20 17.72
N SER A 310 -3.57 4.76 16.55
CA SER A 310 -3.46 3.33 16.24
C SER A 310 -2.49 2.61 17.16
N ALA A 311 -1.36 3.21 17.53
CA ALA A 311 -0.44 2.65 18.51
C ALA A 311 -1.12 2.40 19.87
N ALA A 312 -1.91 3.36 20.33
CA ALA A 312 -2.65 3.22 21.58
C ALA A 312 -3.74 2.14 21.51
N VAL A 313 -4.47 2.05 20.39
CA VAL A 313 -5.46 0.98 20.16
C VAL A 313 -4.77 -0.39 20.14
N LEU A 314 -3.64 -0.51 19.44
CA LEU A 314 -2.84 -1.75 19.39
C LEU A 314 -2.29 -2.15 20.76
N SER A 315 -2.07 -1.19 21.67
CA SER A 315 -1.66 -1.46 23.05
C SER A 315 -2.81 -1.87 23.98
N THR A 316 -4.05 -1.93 23.47
CA THR A 316 -5.28 -2.26 24.21
C THR A 316 -5.47 -1.47 25.52
N SER A 317 -4.97 -0.23 25.55
CA SER A 317 -4.94 0.63 26.74
C SER A 317 -5.83 1.86 26.57
N LEU A 318 -6.91 1.95 27.36
CA LEU A 318 -7.76 3.16 27.41
C LEU A 318 -6.98 4.39 27.92
N MET A 319 -6.09 4.18 28.89
CA MET A 319 -5.16 5.22 29.35
C MET A 319 -4.25 5.67 28.21
N GLY A 320 -3.61 4.72 27.51
CA GLY A 320 -2.77 5.01 26.36
C GLY A 320 -3.53 5.78 25.28
N LEU A 321 -4.78 5.41 25.00
CA LEU A 321 -5.61 6.05 23.98
C LEU A 321 -5.93 7.50 24.34
N SER A 322 -6.39 7.76 25.56
CA SER A 322 -6.67 9.13 26.00
C SER A 322 -5.43 10.04 25.95
N LEU A 323 -4.27 9.53 26.38
CA LEU A 323 -3.02 10.30 26.40
C LEU A 323 -2.48 10.52 24.98
N ALA A 324 -2.56 9.51 24.11
CA ALA A 324 -2.20 9.64 22.70
C ALA A 324 -3.07 10.69 22.01
N THR A 325 -4.39 10.65 22.22
CA THR A 325 -5.31 11.66 21.67
C THR A 325 -5.02 13.05 22.23
N LEU A 326 -4.61 13.18 23.50
CA LEU A 326 -4.19 14.46 24.06
C LEU A 326 -2.92 14.99 23.38
N VAL A 327 -1.94 14.13 23.09
CA VAL A 327 -0.72 14.52 22.34
C VAL A 327 -1.07 14.94 20.91
N VAL A 328 -1.96 14.20 20.26
CA VAL A 328 -2.49 14.54 18.92
C VAL A 328 -3.16 15.92 18.94
N SER A 329 -4.05 16.15 19.90
CA SER A 329 -4.71 17.43 20.15
C SER A 329 -3.69 18.56 20.32
N ALA A 330 -2.73 18.38 21.22
CA ALA A 330 -1.70 19.38 21.49
C ALA A 330 -0.90 19.72 20.22
N THR A 331 -0.49 18.70 19.48
CA THR A 331 0.29 18.86 18.25
C THR A 331 -0.52 19.60 17.18
N ALA A 332 -1.77 19.21 16.94
CA ALA A 332 -2.64 19.85 15.95
C ALA A 332 -2.99 21.29 16.31
N TRP A 333 -3.34 21.55 17.58
CA TRP A 333 -3.78 22.87 18.01
C TRP A 333 -2.62 23.87 18.01
N ILE A 334 -1.49 23.52 18.61
CA ILE A 334 -0.31 24.39 18.68
C ILE A 334 0.21 24.67 17.27
N ALA A 335 0.35 23.64 16.43
CA ALA A 335 0.79 23.82 15.05
C ALA A 335 -0.22 24.64 14.23
N GLY A 336 -1.52 24.47 14.48
CA GLY A 336 -2.57 25.26 13.84
C GLY A 336 -2.52 26.75 14.19
N ILE A 337 -2.11 27.11 15.41
CA ILE A 337 -1.90 28.52 15.80
C ILE A 337 -0.63 29.05 15.13
N LEU A 338 0.49 28.35 15.29
CA LEU A 338 1.79 28.81 14.77
C LEU A 338 1.79 28.95 13.24
N ALA A 339 1.11 28.03 12.53
CA ALA A 339 1.03 28.04 11.08
C ALA A 339 -0.20 28.78 10.54
N GLN A 340 -0.97 29.48 11.38
CA GLN A 340 -2.15 30.27 10.98
C GLN A 340 -3.14 29.42 10.14
N ARG A 341 -3.58 28.29 10.70
CA ARG A 341 -4.52 27.36 10.06
C ARG A 341 -5.71 27.10 10.96
N LYS A 342 -6.79 27.85 10.74
CA LYS A 342 -8.08 27.68 11.44
C LYS A 342 -8.57 26.23 11.53
N SER A 343 -8.52 25.47 10.44
CA SER A 343 -9.00 24.08 10.42
C SER A 343 -8.29 23.19 11.44
N TRP A 344 -6.97 23.35 11.61
CA TRP A 344 -6.19 22.56 12.57
C TRP A 344 -6.37 23.00 14.02
N ARG A 345 -6.68 24.29 14.25
CA ARG A 345 -7.11 24.79 15.56
C ARG A 345 -8.41 24.10 16.01
N ILE A 346 -9.37 23.96 15.09
CA ILE A 346 -10.66 23.28 15.35
C ILE A 346 -10.44 21.79 15.62
N VAL A 347 -9.66 21.11 14.77
CA VAL A 347 -9.34 19.68 14.96
C VAL A 347 -8.70 19.44 16.33
N GLY A 348 -7.69 20.24 16.70
CA GLY A 348 -7.05 20.12 18.01
C GLY A 348 -8.02 20.28 19.19
N ALA A 349 -8.99 21.19 19.10
CA ALA A 349 -10.03 21.34 20.13
C ALA A 349 -10.97 20.14 20.20
N VAL A 350 -11.35 19.58 19.04
CA VAL A 350 -12.16 18.36 18.96
C VAL A 350 -11.40 17.17 19.56
N ASP A 351 -10.12 17.01 19.24
CA ASP A 351 -9.29 15.93 19.78
C ASP A 351 -9.18 16.01 21.31
N LEU A 352 -9.10 17.22 21.89
CA LEU A 352 -9.10 17.38 23.35
C LEU A 352 -10.40 16.86 23.96
N ALA A 353 -11.55 17.16 23.34
CA ALA A 353 -12.83 16.65 23.79
C ALA A 353 -12.88 15.11 23.67
N VAL A 354 -12.35 14.54 22.58
CA VAL A 354 -12.25 13.08 22.40
C VAL A 354 -11.35 12.43 23.46
N ALA A 355 -10.21 13.03 23.78
CA ALA A 355 -9.32 12.55 24.84
C ALA A 355 -10.06 12.45 26.19
N TRP A 356 -10.88 13.46 26.52
CA TRP A 356 -11.70 13.46 27.73
C TRP A 356 -12.87 12.47 27.70
N MET A 357 -13.50 12.25 26.54
CA MET A 357 -14.51 11.20 26.39
C MET A 357 -13.92 9.81 26.66
N VAL A 358 -12.74 9.52 26.09
CA VAL A 358 -12.04 8.24 26.34
C VAL A 358 -11.63 8.14 27.81
N ALA A 359 -11.19 9.24 28.42
CA ALA A 359 -10.83 9.27 29.83
C ALA A 359 -12.02 9.03 30.78
N ALA A 360 -13.20 9.53 30.43
CA ALA A 360 -14.43 9.25 31.19
C ALA A 360 -14.77 7.76 31.14
N VAL A 361 -14.62 7.11 29.97
CA VAL A 361 -14.80 5.65 29.85
C VAL A 361 -13.75 4.90 30.67
N ALA A 362 -12.49 5.33 30.61
CA ALA A 362 -11.40 4.78 31.42
C ALA A 362 -11.69 4.86 32.93
N LEU A 363 -12.28 5.97 33.39
CA LEU A 363 -12.67 6.16 34.77
C LEU A 363 -13.80 5.24 35.22
N VAL A 364 -14.84 5.11 34.38
CA VAL A 364 -15.94 4.16 34.63
C VAL A 364 -15.42 2.72 34.67
N ALA A 365 -14.41 2.41 33.86
CA ALA A 365 -13.72 1.11 33.87
C ALA A 365 -12.81 0.89 35.10
N GLY A 366 -12.74 1.84 36.04
CA GLY A 366 -12.02 1.70 37.30
C GLY A 366 -10.56 2.15 37.26
N ILE A 367 -10.13 2.92 36.25
CA ILE A 367 -8.77 3.50 36.24
C ILE A 367 -8.63 4.51 37.39
N GLY A 368 -7.53 4.40 38.14
CA GLY A 368 -7.32 5.14 39.38
C GLY A 368 -7.18 6.66 39.25
N ALA A 369 -7.38 7.37 40.37
CA ALA A 369 -7.37 8.84 40.44
C ALA A 369 -6.05 9.50 39.95
N THR A 370 -4.91 8.81 40.10
CA THR A 370 -3.61 9.31 39.63
C THR A 370 -3.60 9.62 38.13
N TYR A 371 -4.28 8.78 37.33
CA TYR A 371 -4.38 8.97 35.89
C TYR A 371 -5.18 10.24 35.54
N VAL A 372 -6.29 10.49 36.25
CA VAL A 372 -7.11 11.69 36.05
C VAL A 372 -6.30 12.94 36.36
N LEU A 373 -5.52 12.91 37.45
CA LEU A 373 -4.66 14.02 37.81
C LEU A 373 -3.64 14.32 36.70
N VAL A 374 -3.00 13.29 36.13
CA VAL A 374 -2.07 13.45 35.00
C VAL A 374 -2.78 14.08 33.80
N LEU A 375 -3.98 13.62 33.45
CA LEU A 375 -4.74 14.16 32.33
C LEU A 375 -5.17 15.60 32.56
N LEU A 376 -5.61 15.96 33.78
CA LEU A 376 -5.96 17.33 34.16
C LEU A 376 -4.77 18.27 34.04
N VAL A 377 -3.62 17.88 34.60
CA VAL A 377 -2.39 18.67 34.55
C VAL A 377 -1.95 18.88 33.09
N ALA A 378 -1.95 17.82 32.28
CA ALA A 378 -1.58 17.91 30.88
C ALA A 378 -2.58 18.75 30.06
N SER A 379 -3.88 18.64 30.33
CA SER A 379 -4.91 19.47 29.69
C SER A 379 -4.77 20.94 30.08
N ALA A 380 -4.49 21.23 31.35
CA ALA A 380 -4.27 22.60 31.83
C ALA A 380 -3.03 23.22 31.19
N ALA A 381 -1.93 22.47 31.08
CA ALA A 381 -0.72 22.91 30.40
C ALA A 381 -0.98 23.21 28.90
N LEU A 382 -1.74 22.33 28.23
CA LEU A 382 -2.13 22.54 26.83
C LEU A 382 -2.99 23.80 26.66
N LEU A 383 -4.04 23.96 27.46
CA LEU A 383 -4.93 25.11 27.38
C LEU A 383 -4.18 26.42 27.68
N PHE A 384 -3.30 26.43 28.68
CA PHE A 384 -2.43 27.57 28.95
C PHE A 384 -1.57 27.91 27.73
N ALA A 385 -0.88 26.93 27.14
CA ALA A 385 -0.06 27.15 25.94
C ALA A 385 -0.89 27.69 24.77
N VAL A 386 -2.05 27.11 24.50
CA VAL A 386 -2.98 27.55 23.46
C VAL A 386 -3.43 28.99 23.70
N THR A 387 -3.85 29.34 24.92
CA THR A 387 -4.29 30.70 25.25
C THR A 387 -3.16 31.71 25.07
N THR A 388 -1.98 31.42 25.61
CA THR A 388 -0.81 32.33 25.49
C THR A 388 -0.39 32.53 24.03
N LEU A 389 -0.33 31.46 23.23
CA LEU A 389 0.01 31.54 21.81
C LEU A 389 -1.07 32.27 21.01
N THR A 390 -2.35 32.09 21.34
CA THR A 390 -3.45 32.78 20.66
C THR A 390 -3.38 34.28 20.95
N GLN A 391 -3.15 34.69 22.20
CA GLN A 391 -2.97 36.09 22.57
C GLN A 391 -1.74 36.72 21.90
N ALA A 392 -0.61 36.00 21.88
CA ALA A 392 0.61 36.49 21.25
C ALA A 392 0.48 36.70 19.72
N ASN A 393 -0.44 35.97 19.07
CA ASN A 393 -0.66 36.02 17.62
C ASN A 393 -2.03 36.61 17.24
N GLU A 394 -2.71 37.30 18.16
CA GLU A 394 -4.10 37.76 18.00
C GLU A 394 -4.30 38.59 16.73
N ALA A 395 -3.40 39.56 16.49
CA ALA A 395 -3.49 40.46 15.34
C ALA A 395 -3.48 39.72 13.99
N VAL A 396 -2.75 38.61 13.89
CA VAL A 396 -2.65 37.82 12.65
C VAL A 396 -3.81 36.84 12.52
N LEU A 397 -4.29 36.29 13.66
CA LEU A 397 -5.36 35.30 13.69
C LEU A 397 -6.76 35.91 13.46
N LEU A 398 -6.95 37.22 13.63
CA LEU A 398 -8.22 37.91 13.39
C LEU A 398 -8.55 38.04 11.90
N ASP A 399 -7.53 37.97 11.05
CA ASP A 399 -7.64 38.09 9.58
C ASP A 399 -7.80 36.72 8.87
N ASP A 400 -7.82 35.61 9.64
CA ASP A 400 -7.80 34.19 9.20
C ASP A 400 -9.07 33.41 9.60
#